data_AF-A0A535NNY3-F1
#
_entry.id   AF-A0A535NNY3-F1
#
_cell.length_a   1.000
_cell.length_b   1.000
_cell.length_c   1.000
_cell.angle_alpha   90.00
_cell.angle_beta   90.00
_cell.angle_gamma   90.00
#
_symmetry.space_group_name_H-M   'P 1'
#
loop_
_entity.id
_entity.type
_entity.pdbx_description
1 polymer ?
#
loop_
_entity_poly.entity_id
_entity_poly.type
_entity_poly.pdbx_seq_one_letter_code
_entity_poly.pdbx_strand_id
1 'polypeptide(L)'
;MADSMVGRKTRPATPLKLDDFEPAARAILPQGIYDYIAGGSEDEAALRGNREAFARYRFRFKVLASTDQIELGHELFGQRFRMPVHLAPTAIQRMTHPDGELAA
;
A
#
# COMPACT_ATOMS: atom_id res chain seq x y z
N MET A 1 -20.44 20.47 -37.56
CA MET A 1 -21.48 19.83 -36.71
C MET A 1 -20.76 18.83 -35.82
N ALA A 2 -20.87 19.05 -34.51
CA ALA A 2 -20.23 18.42 -33.36
C ALA A 2 -19.40 17.13 -33.60
N ASP A 3 -18.08 17.29 -33.55
CA ASP A 3 -17.17 16.18 -33.25
C ASP A 3 -17.28 15.87 -31.75
N SER A 4 -17.91 14.73 -31.46
CA SER A 4 -18.17 14.23 -30.12
C SER A 4 -16.83 13.92 -29.45
N MET A 5 -16.32 14.86 -28.64
CA MET A 5 -15.26 14.62 -27.66
C MET A 5 -15.76 13.60 -26.63
N VAL A 6 -15.61 12.31 -26.95
CA VAL A 6 -15.64 11.23 -25.96
C VAL A 6 -14.53 11.56 -24.97
N GLY A 7 -14.92 12.04 -23.80
CA GLY A 7 -14.01 12.36 -22.71
C GLY A 7 -13.08 11.17 -22.51
N ARG A 8 -11.79 11.34 -22.83
CA ARG A 8 -10.75 10.41 -22.40
C ARG A 8 -10.87 10.37 -20.89
N LYS A 9 -11.47 9.31 -20.34
CA LYS A 9 -11.26 8.93 -18.95
C LYS A 9 -9.76 8.75 -18.81
N THR A 10 -9.08 9.77 -18.30
CA THR A 10 -7.68 9.68 -17.89
C THR A 10 -7.60 8.49 -16.95
N ARG A 11 -6.90 7.42 -17.35
CA ARG A 11 -6.53 6.36 -16.41
C ARG A 11 -5.90 7.07 -15.21
N PRO A 12 -6.31 6.77 -13.97
CA PRO A 12 -5.58 7.28 -12.82
C PRO A 12 -4.10 6.90 -13.04
N ALA A 13 -3.21 7.87 -12.87
CA ALA A 13 -1.79 7.66 -13.03
C ALA A 13 -1.39 6.44 -12.17
N THR A 14 -0.59 5.54 -12.72
CA THR A 14 -0.11 4.36 -11.99
C THR A 14 0.55 4.83 -10.68
N PRO A 15 0.10 4.36 -9.51
CA PRO A 15 0.71 4.71 -8.24
C PRO A 15 2.22 4.46 -8.27
N LEU A 16 3.02 5.45 -7.87
CA LEU A 16 4.49 5.37 -7.87
C LEU A 16 5.05 5.17 -6.46
N LYS A 17 4.33 5.68 -5.45
CA LYS A 17 4.65 5.53 -4.03
C LYS A 17 3.42 5.06 -3.26
N LEU A 18 3.65 4.58 -2.03
CA LEU A 18 2.59 4.02 -1.19
C LEU A 18 1.46 5.05 -0.93
N ASP A 19 1.80 6.32 -0.72
CA ASP A 19 0.83 7.39 -0.45
C ASP A 19 -0.12 7.68 -1.63
N ASP A 20 0.20 7.21 -2.83
CA ASP A 20 -0.65 7.42 -4.02
C ASP A 20 -1.88 6.48 -4.02
N PHE A 21 -1.80 5.35 -3.31
CA PHE A 21 -2.87 4.35 -3.30
C PHE A 21 -4.11 4.81 -2.54
N GLU A 22 -3.96 5.53 -1.43
CA GLU A 22 -5.08 5.95 -0.59
C GLU A 22 -6.02 6.95 -1.32
N PRO A 23 -5.53 8.01 -1.99
CA PRO A 23 -6.36 8.86 -2.84
C PRO A 23 -6.99 8.10 -4.03
N ALA A 24 -6.25 7.17 -4.64
CA ALA A 24 -6.76 6.38 -5.76
C ALA A 24 -7.91 5.46 -5.33
N ALA A 25 -7.78 4.81 -4.15
CA ALA A 25 -8.82 3.98 -3.57
C ALA A 25 -10.06 4.83 -3.17
N ARG A 26 -9.85 6.00 -2.55
CA ARG A 26 -10.94 6.92 -2.20
C ARG A 26 -11.77 7.36 -3.40
N ALA A 27 -11.15 7.48 -4.58
CA ALA A 27 -11.82 7.88 -5.80
C ALA A 27 -12.74 6.79 -6.41
N ILE A 28 -12.57 5.52 -6.02
CA ILE A 28 -13.30 4.38 -6.62
C ILE A 28 -14.17 3.60 -5.64
N LEU A 29 -13.86 3.65 -4.34
CA LEU A 29 -14.59 2.93 -3.31
C LEU A 29 -15.81 3.73 -2.82
N PRO A 30 -16.94 3.07 -2.51
CA PRO A 30 -18.02 3.70 -1.77
C PRO A 30 -17.52 4.22 -0.41
N GLN A 31 -17.99 5.39 0.00
CA GLN A 31 -17.49 6.11 1.19
C GLN A 31 -17.42 5.24 2.44
N GLY A 32 -18.49 4.52 2.78
CA GLY A 32 -18.50 3.67 3.99
C GLY A 32 -17.50 2.50 3.94
N ILE A 33 -17.18 1.98 2.75
CA ILE A 33 -16.17 0.94 2.58
C ILE A 33 -14.78 1.55 2.74
N TYR A 34 -14.55 2.71 2.12
CA TYR A 34 -13.30 3.44 2.26
C TYR A 34 -13.01 3.77 3.74
N ASP A 35 -13.99 4.34 4.45
CA ASP A 35 -13.82 4.75 5.84
C ASP A 35 -13.56 3.55 6.77
N TYR A 36 -14.18 2.38 6.48
CA TYR A 36 -13.89 1.15 7.23
C TYR A 36 -12.44 0.67 7.08
N ILE A 37 -11.88 0.78 5.86
CA ILE A 37 -10.52 0.30 5.55
C ILE A 37 -9.45 1.31 5.96
N ALA A 38 -9.69 2.60 5.72
CA ALA A 38 -8.73 3.66 5.98
C ALA A 38 -8.74 4.15 7.44
N GLY A 39 -9.87 3.99 8.13
CA GLY A 39 -10.10 4.55 9.46
C GLY A 39 -9.38 3.82 10.59
N GLY A 40 -9.13 4.56 11.67
CA GLY A 40 -8.62 4.05 12.94
C GLY A 40 -9.62 4.17 14.08
N SER A 41 -9.18 3.88 15.30
CA SER A 41 -10.00 4.06 16.51
C SER A 41 -10.13 5.53 16.90
N GLU A 42 -11.33 5.94 17.33
CA GLU A 42 -11.65 7.27 17.86
C GLU A 42 -11.11 8.43 17.01
N ASP A 43 -10.14 9.18 17.52
CA ASP A 43 -9.53 10.36 16.90
C ASP A 43 -8.30 10.01 16.03
N GLU A 44 -8.04 8.71 15.84
CA GLU A 44 -6.96 8.13 15.05
C GLU A 44 -5.54 8.54 15.51
N ALA A 45 -5.38 8.94 16.78
CA ALA A 45 -4.08 9.33 17.33
C ALA A 45 -3.02 8.21 17.17
N ALA A 46 -3.41 6.95 17.38
CA ALA A 46 -2.52 5.81 17.20
C ALA A 46 -2.11 5.60 15.72
N LEU A 47 -3.03 5.82 14.78
CA LEU A 47 -2.75 5.67 13.35
C LEU A 47 -1.71 6.70 12.89
N ARG A 48 -1.87 7.98 13.28
CA ARG A 48 -0.88 9.03 13.04
C ARG A 48 0.45 8.74 13.71
N GLY A 49 0.41 8.33 14.98
CA GLY A 49 1.59 7.99 15.77
C GLY A 49 2.43 6.86 15.14
N ASN A 50 1.78 5.84 14.56
CA ASN A 50 2.48 4.77 13.85
C ASN A 50 3.29 5.29 12.65
N ARG A 51 2.74 6.22 11.86
CA ARG A 51 3.46 6.83 10.73
C ARG A 51 4.60 7.72 11.19
N GLU A 52 4.33 8.59 12.16
CA GLU A 52 5.32 9.51 12.74
C GLU A 52 6.49 8.77 13.40
N ALA A 53 6.23 7.59 13.97
CA ALA A 53 7.24 6.77 14.62
C ALA A 53 8.43 6.44 13.69
N PHE A 54 8.17 6.15 12.41
CA PHE A 54 9.21 5.85 11.42
C PHE A 54 10.01 7.09 11.03
N ALA A 55 9.39 8.28 11.06
CA ALA A 55 10.06 9.55 10.77
C ALA A 55 11.13 9.93 11.80
N ARG A 56 11.24 9.21 12.92
CA ARG A 56 12.32 9.35 13.92
C ARG A 56 13.62 8.66 13.51
N TYR A 57 13.56 7.70 12.58
CA TYR A 57 14.72 6.93 12.15
C TYR A 57 15.25 7.43 10.80
N ARG A 58 16.57 7.38 10.63
CA ARG A 58 17.25 7.71 9.38
C ARG A 58 18.24 6.60 9.05
N PHE A 59 18.34 6.25 7.76
CA PHE A 59 19.38 5.35 7.31
C PHE A 59 20.73 6.08 7.38
N ARG A 60 21.71 5.45 8.04
CA ARG A 60 23.10 5.88 7.94
C ARG A 60 23.69 5.29 6.67
N PHE A 61 23.88 6.14 5.66
CA PHE A 61 24.52 5.72 4.42
C PHE A 61 25.96 5.24 4.69
N LYS A 62 26.33 4.11 4.09
CA LYS A 62 27.68 3.55 4.14
C LYS A 62 28.26 3.57 2.72
N VAL A 63 29.34 4.32 2.53
CA VAL A 63 30.08 4.38 1.27
C VAL A 63 31.05 3.21 1.15
N LEU A 64 31.33 2.78 -0.08
CA LEU A 64 32.27 1.68 -0.38
C LEU A 64 31.94 0.37 0.35
N ALA A 65 30.68 0.18 0.74
CA ALA A 65 30.19 -1.12 1.16
C ALA A 65 30.04 -1.98 -0.10
N SER A 66 30.69 -3.14 -0.15
CA SER A 66 30.40 -4.12 -1.20
C SER A 66 28.95 -4.55 -1.04
N THR A 67 28.14 -4.27 -2.06
CA THR A 67 26.71 -4.61 -2.14
C THR A 67 26.42 -5.32 -3.46
N ASP A 68 27.41 -5.99 -4.03
CA ASP A 68 27.35 -6.53 -5.40
C ASP A 68 26.27 -7.61 -5.54
N GLN A 69 25.87 -8.24 -4.43
CA GLN A 69 24.70 -9.12 -4.32
C GLN A 69 23.96 -8.86 -3.02
N ILE A 70 22.75 -8.29 -3.11
CA ILE A 70 21.84 -8.13 -1.97
C ILE A 70 20.86 -9.30 -1.99
N GLU A 71 20.90 -10.13 -0.94
CA GLU A 71 19.93 -11.18 -0.70
C GLU A 71 18.96 -10.70 0.38
N LEU A 72 17.67 -10.64 0.04
CA LEU A 72 16.59 -10.19 0.93
C LEU A 72 15.76 -11.35 1.49
N GLY A 73 16.06 -12.57 1.05
CA GLY A 73 15.38 -13.75 1.52
C GLY A 73 15.67 -14.02 2.99
N HIS A 74 14.76 -14.76 3.59
CA HIS A 74 14.90 -15.20 4.97
C HIS A 74 14.15 -16.52 5.17
N GLU A 75 14.49 -17.22 6.24
CA GLU A 75 13.79 -18.42 6.64
C GLU A 75 12.97 -18.15 7.89
N LEU A 76 11.71 -18.56 7.89
CA LEU A 76 10.80 -18.41 9.01
C LEU A 76 9.99 -19.71 9.14
N PHE A 77 10.02 -20.32 10.34
CA PHE A 77 9.36 -21.60 10.63
C PHE A 77 9.70 -22.72 9.63
N GLY A 78 10.96 -22.78 9.17
CA GLY A 78 11.44 -23.79 8.21
C GLY A 78 11.03 -23.53 6.75
N GLN A 79 10.41 -22.38 6.45
CA GLN A 79 10.04 -21.98 5.10
C GLN A 79 10.91 -20.81 4.62
N ARG A 80 11.37 -20.90 3.37
CA ARG A 80 12.20 -19.88 2.72
C ARG A 80 11.33 -18.86 1.97
N PHE A 81 11.48 -17.59 2.31
CA PHE A 81 10.82 -16.46 1.66
C PHE A 81 11.84 -15.62 0.88
N ARG A 82 11.41 -14.96 -0.19
CA ARG A 82 12.28 -14.14 -1.06
C ARG A 82 12.51 -12.71 -0.55
N MET A 83 11.67 -12.23 0.35
CA MET A 83 11.69 -10.86 0.89
C MET A 83 11.28 -10.89 2.37
N PRO A 84 11.71 -9.94 3.20
CA PRO A 84 11.32 -9.84 4.61
C PRO A 84 10.04 -9.00 4.79
N VAL A 85 9.09 -9.14 3.85
CA VAL A 85 7.81 -8.42 3.83
C VAL A 85 6.73 -9.45 3.58
N HIS A 86 5.70 -9.43 4.41
CA HIS A 86 4.61 -10.39 4.39
C HIS A 86 3.27 -9.66 4.37
N LEU A 87 2.25 -10.32 3.84
CA LEU A 87 0.88 -9.83 3.93
C LEU A 87 0.40 -9.94 5.38
N ALA A 88 0.01 -8.82 5.98
CA ALA A 88 -0.63 -8.82 7.28
C ALA A 88 -2.01 -9.50 7.18
N PRO A 89 -2.46 -10.21 8.24
CA PRO A 89 -3.81 -10.76 8.26
C PRO A 89 -4.82 -9.61 8.18
N THR A 90 -5.57 -9.59 7.10
CA THR A 90 -6.61 -8.61 6.81
C THR A 90 -7.85 -9.37 6.36
N ALA A 91 -9.02 -8.74 6.46
CA ALA A 91 -10.28 -9.37 6.13
C ALA A 91 -11.13 -8.44 5.27
N ILE A 92 -12.15 -9.04 4.63
CA ILE A 92 -13.21 -8.31 3.94
C ILE A 92 -12.68 -7.60 2.67
N GLN A 93 -11.68 -8.18 2.02
CA GLN A 93 -11.11 -7.65 0.79
C GLN A 93 -12.11 -7.70 -0.38
N ARG A 94 -13.11 -8.59 -0.32
CA ARG A 94 -14.22 -8.59 -1.28
C ARG A 94 -15.03 -7.30 -1.31
N MET A 95 -15.00 -6.49 -0.25
CA MET A 95 -15.63 -5.17 -0.26
C MET A 95 -14.85 -4.16 -1.10
N THR A 96 -13.54 -4.37 -1.32
CA THR A 96 -12.69 -3.46 -2.09
C THR A 96 -12.44 -3.94 -3.52
N HIS A 97 -12.46 -5.25 -3.77
CA HIS A 97 -12.29 -5.84 -5.09
C HIS A 97 -13.08 -7.16 -5.22
N PRO A 98 -13.73 -7.46 -6.37
CA PRO A 98 -14.54 -8.69 -6.51
C PRO A 98 -13.81 -10.00 -6.18
N ASP A 99 -12.52 -10.08 -6.52
CA ASP A 99 -11.71 -11.28 -6.25
C ASP A 99 -11.34 -11.42 -4.76
N GLY A 100 -11.34 -10.31 -4.02
CA GLY A 100 -11.00 -10.25 -2.59
C GLY A 100 -9.73 -11.00 -2.22
N GLU A 101 -9.83 -11.84 -1.19
CA GLU A 101 -8.71 -12.59 -0.60
C GLU A 101 -8.04 -13.57 -1.57
N LEU A 102 -8.70 -13.93 -2.68
CA LEU A 102 -8.10 -14.78 -3.71
C LEU A 102 -7.08 -14.05 -4.60
N ALA A 103 -7.13 -12.71 -4.62
CA ALA A 103 -6.18 -11.89 -5.37
C ALA A 103 -4.96 -11.44 -4.54
N ALA A 104 -4.91 -11.82 -3.26
CA ALA A 104 -3.89 -11.42 -2.30
C ALA A 104 -2.60 -12.26 -2.38
#